data_AF-A0A955CTC6-F1
#
_entry.id   AF-A0A955CTC6-F1
#
_cell.length_a   1.000
_cell.length_b   1.000
_cell.length_c   1.000
_cell.angle_alpha   90.00
_cell.angle_beta   90.00
_cell.angle_gamma   90.00
#
_symmetry.space_group_name_H-M   'P 1'
#
loop_
_entity.id
_entity.type
_entity.pdbx_description
1 polymer ?
#
loop_
_entity_poly.entity_id
_entity_poly.type
_entity_poly.pdbx_seq_one_letter_code
_entity_poly.pdbx_strand_id
1 'polypeptide(L)'
;MMRSILGFIAGYITLAVIVMIGFLAGMFILGVDRVLQPESYDASMLWVLTALGITVIAAIAGGIVCQLIARSRNASIVLAVTLLVLGAAMGFAQPQPTNERPARPADQSTMEVLKAIKEVGREPLFTRITNPIGGAIGVLAGALLVKKMKLRDLDEGLHIP
;
A
#
# COMPACT_ATOMS: atom_id res chain seq x y z
N MET A 1 -14.93 12.95 -18.69
CA MET A 1 -13.88 13.75 -18.02
C MET A 1 -14.12 13.86 -16.52
N MET A 2 -15.17 14.55 -16.05
CA MET A 2 -15.46 14.71 -14.60
C MET A 2 -15.48 13.39 -13.81
N ARG A 3 -16.22 12.39 -14.30
CA ARG A 3 -16.27 11.06 -13.65
C ARG A 3 -14.91 10.39 -13.52
N SER A 4 -14.03 10.57 -14.51
CA SER A 4 -12.68 10.00 -14.50
C SER A 4 -11.81 10.64 -13.43
N ILE A 5 -11.90 11.96 -13.27
CA ILE A 5 -11.21 12.70 -12.22
C ILE A 5 -11.73 12.28 -10.84
N LEU A 6 -13.06 12.25 -10.66
CA LEU A 6 -13.68 11.82 -9.40
C LEU A 6 -13.29 10.39 -9.03
N GLY A 7 -13.26 9.46 -9.99
CA GLY A 7 -12.85 8.09 -9.74
C GLY A 7 -11.36 7.97 -9.41
N PHE A 8 -10.49 8.74 -10.06
CA PHE A 8 -9.08 8.80 -9.69
C PHE A 8 -8.90 9.28 -8.24
N ILE A 9 -9.53 10.40 -7.88
CA ILE A 9 -9.44 10.98 -6.53
C ILE A 9 -10.00 10.02 -5.49
N ALA A 10 -11.20 9.49 -5.71
CA ALA A 10 -11.85 8.55 -4.79
C ALA A 10 -11.01 7.27 -4.61
N GLY A 11 -10.48 6.69 -5.69
CA GLY A 11 -9.61 5.53 -5.61
C GLY A 11 -8.32 5.79 -4.82
N TYR A 12 -7.70 6.95 -5.02
CA TYR A 12 -6.52 7.37 -4.26
C TYR A 12 -6.84 7.55 -2.77
N ILE A 13 -7.94 8.23 -2.45
CA ILE A 13 -8.40 8.43 -1.06
C ILE A 13 -8.69 7.08 -0.39
N THR A 14 -9.41 6.18 -1.05
CA THR A 14 -9.68 4.83 -0.53
C THR A 14 -8.39 4.10 -0.18
N LEU A 15 -7.41 4.10 -1.10
CA LEU A 15 -6.11 3.50 -0.85
C LEU A 15 -5.42 4.12 0.36
N ALA A 16 -5.33 5.46 0.41
CA ALA A 16 -4.67 6.18 1.48
C ALA A 16 -5.29 5.89 2.86
N VAL A 17 -6.63 5.87 2.94
CA VAL A 17 -7.36 5.57 4.17
C VAL A 17 -7.12 4.13 4.62
N ILE A 18 -7.18 3.15 3.72
CA ILE A 18 -6.94 1.74 4.09
C ILE A 18 -5.50 1.53 4.53
N VAL A 19 -4.51 2.12 3.85
CA VAL A 19 -3.10 2.03 4.27
C VAL A 19 -2.93 2.65 5.64
N MET A 20 -3.45 3.87 5.86
CA MET A 20 -3.32 4.56 7.14
C MET A 20 -3.93 3.76 8.29
N ILE A 21 -5.18 3.32 8.14
CA ILE A 21 -5.88 2.54 9.17
C ILE A 21 -5.20 1.18 9.36
N GLY A 22 -4.82 0.50 8.28
CA GLY A 22 -4.20 -0.81 8.34
C GLY A 22 -2.84 -0.78 9.04
N PHE A 23 -1.99 0.21 8.73
CA PHE A 23 -0.69 0.36 9.39
C PHE A 23 -0.86 0.75 10.86
N LEU A 24 -1.79 1.66 11.16
CA LEU A 24 -2.09 2.04 12.54
C LEU A 24 -2.56 0.82 13.35
N ALA A 25 -3.58 0.12 12.86
CA ALA A 25 -4.12 -1.08 13.49
C ALA A 25 -3.06 -2.18 13.61
N GLY A 26 -2.25 -2.39 12.58
CA GLY A 26 -1.17 -3.37 12.59
C GLY A 26 -0.14 -3.09 13.69
N MET A 27 0.29 -1.84 13.84
CA MET A 27 1.21 -1.44 14.91
C MET A 27 0.58 -1.61 16.30
N PHE A 28 -0.69 -1.24 16.46
CA PHE A 28 -1.39 -1.39 17.74
C PHE A 28 -1.61 -2.86 18.13
N ILE A 29 -1.97 -3.72 17.17
CA ILE A 29 -2.26 -5.14 17.41
C ILE A 29 -0.98 -5.92 17.69
N LEU A 30 0.09 -5.64 16.93
CA LEU A 30 1.35 -6.39 17.04
C LEU A 30 2.23 -5.88 18.18
N GLY A 31 2.16 -4.57 18.48
CA GLY A 31 3.09 -3.91 19.37
C GLY A 31 4.49 -3.72 18.75
N VAL A 32 5.27 -2.81 19.33
CA VAL A 32 6.59 -2.41 18.82
C VAL A 32 7.56 -3.59 18.71
N ASP A 33 7.53 -4.51 19.68
CA ASP A 33 8.46 -5.65 19.71
C ASP A 33 8.23 -6.68 18.61
N ARG A 34 7.02 -6.73 18.04
CA ARG A 34 6.74 -7.58 16.87
C ARG A 34 6.88 -6.82 15.57
N VAL A 35 6.84 -5.49 15.60
CA VAL A 35 7.06 -4.64 14.43
C VAL A 35 8.55 -4.59 14.07
N LEU A 36 9.42 -4.58 15.07
CA LEU A 36 10.87 -4.51 14.92
C LEU A 36 11.54 -5.86 15.19
N GLN A 37 12.77 -6.02 14.69
CA GLN A 37 13.63 -7.12 15.10
C GLN A 37 14.12 -6.91 16.56
N PRO A 38 14.41 -8.01 17.28
CA PRO A 38 15.06 -7.90 18.59
C PRO A 38 16.34 -7.07 18.51
N GLU A 39 16.55 -6.16 19.45
CA GLU A 39 17.76 -5.31 19.57
C GLU A 39 18.10 -4.46 18.34
N SER A 40 17.17 -4.30 17.38
CA SER A 40 17.37 -3.54 16.15
C SER A 40 16.17 -2.64 15.85
N TYR A 41 16.43 -1.59 15.06
CA TYR A 41 15.40 -0.72 14.47
C TYR A 41 14.94 -1.20 13.09
N ASP A 42 15.44 -2.35 12.63
CA ASP A 42 15.01 -2.97 11.39
C ASP A 42 13.60 -3.57 11.56
N ALA A 43 12.78 -3.44 10.52
CA ALA A 43 11.47 -4.07 10.48
C ALA A 43 11.58 -5.61 10.59
N SER A 44 10.71 -6.20 11.39
CA SER A 44 10.58 -7.65 11.46
C SER A 44 9.98 -8.22 10.18
N MET A 45 10.30 -9.48 9.85
CA MET A 45 9.70 -10.13 8.68
C MET A 45 8.16 -10.22 8.80
N LEU A 46 7.66 -10.41 10.03
CA LEU A 46 6.23 -10.40 10.31
C LEU A 46 5.60 -9.06 9.89
N TRP A 47 6.19 -7.94 10.32
CA TRP A 47 5.70 -6.61 9.96
C TRP A 47 5.76 -6.36 8.46
N VAL A 48 6.84 -6.76 7.80
CA VAL A 48 6.99 -6.57 6.36
C VAL A 48 5.91 -7.33 5.60
N LEU A 49 5.60 -8.58 5.99
CA LEU A 49 4.51 -9.36 5.39
C LEU A 49 3.13 -8.74 5.67
N THR A 50 2.90 -8.24 6.89
CA THR A 50 1.67 -7.54 7.25
C THR A 50 1.49 -6.27 6.43
N ALA A 51 2.52 -5.44 6.33
CA ALA A 51 2.52 -4.21 5.54
C ALA A 51 2.28 -4.49 4.05
N LEU A 52 2.93 -5.53 3.50
CA LEU A 52 2.70 -5.97 2.12
C LEU A 52 1.24 -6.39 1.90
N GLY A 53 0.66 -7.17 2.82
CA GLY A 53 -0.76 -7.54 2.76
C GLY A 53 -1.69 -6.33 2.77
N ILE A 54 -1.47 -5.39 3.68
CA ILE A 54 -2.28 -4.16 3.79
C ILE A 54 -2.20 -3.35 2.50
N THR A 55 -0.99 -3.13 1.97
CA THR A 55 -0.81 -2.32 0.74
C THR A 55 -1.44 -2.97 -0.49
N VAL A 56 -1.36 -4.30 -0.63
CA VAL A 56 -2.02 -5.03 -1.72
C VAL A 56 -3.55 -4.90 -1.61
N ILE A 57 -4.12 -5.09 -0.42
CA ILE A 57 -5.57 -4.94 -0.19
C ILE A 57 -6.01 -3.51 -0.52
N ALA A 58 -5.28 -2.52 -0.03
CA ALA A 58 -5.56 -1.10 -0.29
C ALA A 58 -5.51 -0.77 -1.79
N ALA A 59 -4.51 -1.28 -2.50
CA ALA A 59 -4.35 -1.08 -3.94
C ALA A 59 -5.51 -1.69 -4.74
N ILE A 60 -5.91 -2.93 -4.42
CA ILE A 60 -7.06 -3.59 -5.04
C ILE A 60 -8.34 -2.79 -4.79
N ALA A 61 -8.60 -2.40 -3.54
CA ALA A 61 -9.78 -1.62 -3.18
C ALA A 61 -9.80 -0.26 -3.88
N GLY A 62 -8.67 0.46 -3.92
CA GLY A 62 -8.54 1.72 -4.64
C GLY A 62 -8.80 1.57 -6.15
N GLY A 63 -8.31 0.49 -6.76
CA GLY A 63 -8.57 0.15 -8.16
C GLY A 63 -10.05 -0.16 -8.45
N ILE A 64 -10.70 -0.91 -7.55
CA ILE A 64 -12.15 -1.20 -7.62
C ILE A 64 -12.94 0.11 -7.57
N VAL A 65 -12.71 0.94 -6.55
CA VAL A 65 -13.43 2.22 -6.38
C VAL A 65 -13.20 3.14 -7.57
N CYS A 66 -11.95 3.26 -8.03
CA CYS A 66 -11.61 4.06 -9.20
C CYS A 66 -12.41 3.60 -10.43
N GLN A 67 -12.41 2.30 -10.72
CA GLN A 67 -13.10 1.76 -11.89
C GLN A 67 -14.63 1.88 -11.79
N LEU A 68 -15.21 1.70 -10.59
CA LEU A 68 -16.65 1.82 -10.37
C LEU A 68 -17.16 3.24 -10.66
N ILE A 69 -16.42 4.26 -10.21
CA ILE A 69 -16.80 5.67 -10.34
C ILE A 69 -16.41 6.21 -11.72
N ALA A 70 -15.15 6.01 -12.14
CA ALA A 70 -14.64 6.54 -13.40
C ALA A 70 -15.28 5.88 -14.62
N ARG A 71 -15.66 4.60 -14.49
CA ARG A 71 -16.14 3.76 -15.61
C ARG A 71 -15.20 3.81 -16.82
N SER A 72 -13.91 4.02 -16.59
CA SER A 72 -12.90 4.24 -17.62
C SER A 72 -11.60 3.56 -17.24
N ARG A 73 -11.13 2.67 -18.13
CA ARG A 73 -9.86 1.96 -17.98
C ARG A 73 -8.68 2.93 -17.86
N ASN A 74 -8.73 4.04 -18.58
CA ASN A 74 -7.64 5.02 -18.58
C ASN A 74 -7.47 5.66 -17.21
N ALA A 75 -8.55 5.91 -16.46
CA ALA A 75 -8.45 6.46 -15.11
C ALA A 75 -7.73 5.51 -14.15
N SER A 76 -8.03 4.21 -14.20
CA SER A 76 -7.34 3.21 -13.39
C SER A 76 -5.89 2.99 -13.81
N ILE A 77 -5.58 3.06 -15.11
CA ILE A 77 -4.19 3.02 -15.60
C ILE A 77 -3.42 4.23 -15.09
N VAL A 78 -3.99 5.43 -15.19
CA VAL A 78 -3.36 6.65 -14.67
C VAL A 78 -3.12 6.52 -13.17
N LEU A 79 -4.09 6.05 -12.38
CA LEU A 79 -3.89 5.78 -10.95
C LEU A 79 -2.74 4.80 -10.71
N ALA A 80 -2.69 3.67 -11.41
CA ALA A 80 -1.62 2.68 -11.27
C ALA A 80 -0.24 3.27 -11.61
N VAL A 81 -0.14 4.03 -12.70
CA VAL A 81 1.11 4.71 -13.11
C VAL A 81 1.50 5.77 -12.08
N THR A 82 0.54 6.55 -11.56
CA THR A 82 0.81 7.53 -10.50
C THR A 82 1.40 6.86 -9.26
N LEU A 83 0.84 5.73 -8.81
CA LEU A 83 1.39 5.00 -7.66
C LEU A 83 2.76 4.40 -7.95
N LEU A 84 2.98 3.89 -9.16
CA LEU A 84 4.28 3.36 -9.58
C LEU A 84 5.36 4.46 -9.52
N VAL A 85 5.08 5.62 -10.13
CA VAL A 85 6.01 6.75 -10.20
C VAL A 85 6.24 7.36 -8.83
N LEU A 86 5.17 7.66 -8.08
CA LEU A 86 5.30 8.25 -6.74
C LEU A 86 5.98 7.29 -5.76
N GLY A 87 5.61 6.01 -5.78
CA GLY A 87 6.21 5.02 -4.91
C GLY A 87 7.69 4.78 -5.23
N ALA A 88 8.06 4.74 -6.52
CA ALA A 88 9.46 4.67 -6.92
C ALA A 88 10.22 5.94 -6.51
N ALA A 89 9.67 7.12 -6.76
CA ALA A 89 10.28 8.37 -6.35
C ALA A 89 10.53 8.41 -4.84
N MET A 90 9.55 8.03 -4.02
CA MET A 90 9.70 7.99 -2.56
C MET A 90 10.69 6.93 -2.10
N GLY A 91 10.64 5.71 -2.66
CA GLY A 91 11.52 4.61 -2.26
C GLY A 91 13.00 4.85 -2.59
N PHE A 92 13.29 5.62 -3.64
CA PHE A 92 14.65 5.91 -4.08
C PHE A 92 15.17 7.30 -3.68
N ALA A 93 14.30 8.25 -3.34
CA ALA A 93 14.73 9.58 -2.88
C ALA A 93 15.25 9.60 -1.44
N GLN A 94 14.91 8.59 -0.63
CA GLN A 94 15.29 8.52 0.78
C GLN A 94 16.78 8.11 0.92
N PRO A 95 17.63 8.97 1.52
CA PRO A 95 19.00 8.63 1.85
C PRO A 95 19.03 7.37 2.72
N GLN A 96 19.93 6.45 2.42
CA GLN A 96 20.15 5.30 3.28
C GLN A 96 20.93 5.75 4.52
N PRO A 97 20.49 5.41 5.75
CA PRO A 97 21.31 5.56 6.95
C PRO A 97 22.69 4.92 6.73
N THR A 98 23.73 5.39 7.41
CA THR A 98 25.10 4.85 7.32
C THR A 98 25.17 3.37 7.75
N ASN A 99 26.25 2.65 7.42
CA ASN A 99 26.40 1.21 7.74
C ASN A 99 26.35 0.87 9.24
N GLU A 100 26.37 1.87 10.12
CA GLU A 100 26.23 1.71 11.55
C GLU A 100 24.80 1.32 11.91
N ARG A 101 24.65 0.17 12.57
CA ARG A 101 23.38 -0.32 13.10
C ARG A 101 23.38 -0.08 14.60
N PRO A 102 22.82 1.03 15.11
CA PRO A 102 22.73 1.23 16.54
C PRO A 102 21.84 0.14 17.14
N ALA A 103 22.31 -0.48 18.21
CA ALA A 103 21.51 -1.43 18.97
C ALA A 103 20.31 -0.70 19.60
N ARG A 104 19.14 -1.32 19.56
CA ARG A 104 17.92 -0.80 20.22
C ARG A 104 17.97 -1.15 21.71
N PRO A 105 18.05 -0.17 22.63
CA PRO A 105 17.92 -0.40 24.05
C PRO A 105 16.54 -0.98 24.40
N ALA A 106 16.50 -1.87 25.40
CA ALA A 106 15.30 -2.60 25.78
C ALA A 106 14.25 -1.73 26.51
N ASP A 107 14.64 -0.56 27.03
CA ASP A 107 13.85 0.30 27.91
C ASP A 107 13.33 1.58 27.24
N GLN A 108 13.38 1.67 25.91
CA GLN A 108 12.86 2.83 25.19
C GLN A 108 11.34 2.91 25.20
N SER A 109 10.82 4.12 25.39
CA SER A 109 9.41 4.42 25.19
C SER A 109 9.02 4.29 23.71
N THR A 110 7.75 4.01 23.42
CA THR A 110 7.22 3.95 22.05
C THR A 110 7.58 5.19 21.23
N MET A 111 7.60 6.37 21.86
CA MET A 111 7.92 7.60 21.13
C MET A 111 9.39 7.74 20.76
N GLU A 112 10.30 7.30 21.63
CA GLU A 112 11.72 7.27 21.32
C GLU A 112 12.00 6.27 20.19
N VAL A 113 11.33 5.11 20.21
CA VAL A 113 11.46 4.12 19.13
C VAL A 113 10.97 4.68 17.80
N LEU A 114 9.80 5.34 17.76
CA LEU A 114 9.28 5.93 16.52
C LEU A 114 10.19 7.05 15.98
N LYS A 115 10.79 7.85 16.86
CA LYS A 115 11.77 8.86 16.48
C LYS A 115 13.04 8.21 15.90
N ALA A 116 13.55 7.17 16.56
CA ALA A 116 14.73 6.43 16.10
C ALA A 116 14.48 5.74 14.75
N ILE A 117 13.32 5.12 14.52
CA ILE A 117 12.96 4.54 13.21
C ILE A 117 13.04 5.59 12.10
N LYS A 118 12.62 6.84 12.37
CA LYS A 118 12.70 7.91 11.37
C LYS A 118 14.14 8.34 11.06
N GLU A 119 15.04 8.27 12.03
CA GLU A 119 16.42 8.75 11.91
C GLU A 119 17.37 7.66 11.38
N VAL A 120 17.22 6.43 11.88
CA VAL A 120 18.14 5.30 11.60
C VAL A 120 17.45 4.07 11.03
N GLY A 121 16.12 4.04 10.99
CA GLY A 121 15.37 2.92 10.45
C GLY A 121 15.63 2.74 8.95
N ARG A 122 15.78 1.48 8.56
CA ARG A 122 16.00 1.09 7.16
C ARG A 122 14.81 0.35 6.61
N GLU A 123 14.33 0.83 5.47
CA GLU A 123 13.44 0.03 4.65
C GLU A 123 14.24 -1.02 3.87
N PRO A 124 13.87 -2.31 3.96
CA PRO A 124 14.46 -3.36 3.15
C PRO A 124 14.45 -2.99 1.66
N LEU A 125 15.54 -3.26 0.93
CA LEU A 125 15.65 -2.83 -0.46
C LEU A 125 14.56 -3.46 -1.35
N PHE A 126 14.12 -4.67 -1.03
CA PHE A 126 13.03 -5.31 -1.76
C PHE A 126 11.70 -4.59 -1.53
N THR A 127 11.41 -4.02 -0.35
CA THR A 127 10.14 -3.32 -0.10
C THR A 127 10.04 -2.04 -0.93
N ARG A 128 11.18 -1.39 -1.21
CA ARG A 128 11.25 -0.23 -2.12
C ARG A 128 10.82 -0.56 -3.54
N ILE A 129 11.00 -1.80 -3.97
CA ILE A 129 10.62 -2.28 -5.30
C ILE A 129 9.20 -2.85 -5.27
N THR A 130 8.88 -3.68 -4.29
CA THR A 130 7.57 -4.35 -4.22
C THR A 130 6.44 -3.40 -3.91
N ASN A 131 6.66 -2.33 -3.15
CA ASN A 131 5.59 -1.36 -2.84
C ASN A 131 5.05 -0.65 -4.08
N PRO A 132 5.87 0.02 -4.92
CA PRO A 132 5.37 0.69 -6.12
C PRO A 132 4.83 -0.29 -7.16
N ILE A 133 5.49 -1.42 -7.37
CA ILE A 133 5.03 -2.45 -8.34
C ILE A 133 3.74 -3.11 -7.86
N GLY A 134 3.70 -3.52 -6.59
CA GLY A 134 2.54 -4.15 -5.96
C GLY A 134 1.34 -3.21 -5.91
N GLY A 135 1.55 -1.93 -5.64
CA GLY A 135 0.51 -0.91 -5.70
C GLY A 135 -0.09 -0.78 -7.11
N ALA A 136 0.75 -0.70 -8.14
CA ALA A 136 0.29 -0.60 -9.51
C ALA A 136 -0.46 -1.87 -9.97
N ILE A 137 0.10 -3.06 -9.69
CA ILE A 137 -0.53 -4.34 -10.02
C ILE A 137 -1.86 -4.49 -9.29
N GLY A 138 -1.91 -4.16 -8.00
CA GLY A 138 -3.12 -4.23 -7.18
C GLY A 138 -4.24 -3.35 -7.73
N VAL A 139 -3.94 -2.10 -8.10
CA VAL A 139 -4.92 -1.20 -8.73
C VAL A 139 -5.47 -1.77 -10.03
N LEU A 140 -4.59 -2.28 -10.90
CA LEU A 140 -5.02 -2.86 -12.17
C LEU A 140 -5.86 -4.13 -11.95
N ALA A 141 -5.45 -5.00 -11.02
CA ALA A 141 -6.21 -6.19 -10.65
C ALA A 141 -7.62 -5.82 -10.13
N GLY A 142 -7.72 -4.83 -9.24
CA GLY A 142 -9.00 -4.33 -8.73
C GLY A 142 -9.91 -3.79 -9.85
N ALA A 143 -9.36 -3.01 -10.77
CA ALA A 143 -10.13 -2.52 -11.92
C ALA A 143 -10.60 -3.66 -12.85
N LEU A 144 -9.77 -4.69 -13.04
CA LEU A 144 -10.14 -5.87 -13.84
C LEU A 144 -11.25 -6.70 -13.19
N LEU A 145 -11.27 -6.84 -11.86
CA LEU A 145 -12.33 -7.54 -11.14
C LEU A 145 -13.70 -6.89 -11.41
N VAL A 146 -13.77 -5.56 -11.35
CA VAL A 146 -15.01 -4.82 -11.68
C VAL A 146 -15.47 -5.07 -13.11
N LYS A 147 -14.55 -5.10 -14.07
CA LYS A 147 -14.89 -5.38 -15.46
C LYS A 147 -15.42 -6.81 -15.63
N LYS A 148 -14.78 -7.80 -15.00
CA LYS A 148 -15.21 -9.21 -15.06
C LYS A 148 -16.60 -9.41 -14.47
N MET A 149 -16.91 -8.81 -13.31
CA MET A 149 -18.22 -8.90 -12.69
C MET A 149 -19.33 -8.37 -13.62
N LYS A 150 -19.12 -7.19 -14.24
CA LYS A 150 -20.09 -6.62 -15.18
C LYS A 150 -20.32 -7.48 -16.42
N LEU A 151 -19.30 -8.18 -16.91
CA LEU A 151 -19.45 -9.07 -18.06
C LEU A 151 -20.28 -10.31 -17.69
N ARG A 152 -20.00 -10.89 -16.51
CA ARG A 152 -20.77 -12.03 -16.01
C ARG A 152 -22.25 -11.69 -15.82
N ASP A 153 -22.55 -10.52 -15.27
CA ASP A 153 -23.95 -10.08 -15.07
C ASP A 153 -24.70 -9.92 -16.40
N LEU A 154 -24.01 -9.58 -17.50
CA LEU A 154 -24.61 -9.49 -18.84
C LEU A 154 -24.88 -10.88 -19.43
N ASP A 155 -23.99 -11.84 -19.22
CA ASP A 155 -24.16 -13.22 -19.70
C ASP A 155 -25.31 -13.92 -18.96
N GLU A 156 -25.41 -13.75 -17.64
CA GLU A 156 -26.50 -14.31 -16.83
C GLU A 156 -27.86 -13.67 -17.15
N GLY A 157 -27.89 -12.36 -17.46
CA GLY A 157 -29.11 -11.66 -17.87
C GLY A 157 -29.65 -12.06 -19.24
N LEU A 158 -28.84 -12.69 -20.10
CA LEU A 158 -29.26 -13.17 -21.44
C LEU A 158 -29.97 -14.53 -21.40
N HIS A 159 -29.95 -15.21 -20.25
CA HIS A 159 -30.54 -16.55 -20.04
C HIS A 159 -31.91 -16.53 -19.34
N ILE A 160 -32.54 -15.35 -19.20
CA ILE A 160 -33.91 -15.26 -18.69
C ILE A 160 -34.88 -15.53 -19.87
N PRO A 161 -35.64 -16.64 -19.85
CA PRO A 161 -36.57 -17.01 -20.93
C PRO A 161 -37.75 -16.05 -21.09
#